data_AF-A0A832GKB3-F1
#
_entry.id   AF-A0A832GKB3-F1
#
_cell.length_a   1.000
_cell.length_b   1.000
_cell.length_c   1.000
_cell.angle_alpha   90.00
_cell.angle_beta   90.00
_cell.angle_gamma   90.00
#
_symmetry.space_group_name_H-M   'P 1'
#
loop_
_entity.id
_entity.type
_entity.pdbx_description
1 polymer ?
#
loop_
_entity_poly.entity_id
_entity_poly.type
_entity_poly.pdbx_seq_one_letter_code
_entity_poly.pdbx_strand_id
1 'polypeptide(L)'
;MRLPNQAKRVVLAVVGVMLTVIALLTLIPLIHTPTPVRPPLVRVPLQERNGHYYLKVRIQGNDGWMLLDTGAAATVVFEPALESLTYTPLQARESAYFAFLDRRIDARRAEVPEVSVGEWRIPRLNALLVAGAPDNQAIDGLPVFGILGYDYLRQWRAVSIARASLTLHRDPVAPPPSARMFRLVDMGERPAVGTQVNPTLGKVWIIDTGSVANKDTYGLLGNALLKRYQIVIDHALRRVWFTPTDTAQATGTYGLLLFAEPGRPSLHAHFVIPQEASASDDFVRITAVDGVAVNGWDEPIVRRLIAPRVGSSVRLEVQARGGQKRQLVCTAFAPDEVGVQQFQARTQVGSRVFHHTVVALKREQTWLYPIDVWGYLTAPLHSQNSSQTELRNYAPKLTLSDGSEAGSSGERVIVSQEVKLVLEDPPDRRGFKMSIEPIE
;
A
#
# COMPACT_ATOMS: atom_id res chain seq x y z
N MET A 1 63.22 -29.26 66.68
CA MET A 1 62.55 -30.50 66.20
C MET A 1 62.25 -30.37 64.72
N ARG A 2 62.91 -31.16 63.86
CA ARG A 2 62.63 -31.22 62.42
C ARG A 2 61.46 -32.20 62.20
N LEU A 3 60.34 -31.71 61.67
CA LEU A 3 59.24 -32.58 61.24
C LEU A 3 59.77 -33.61 60.22
N PRO A 4 59.46 -34.91 60.37
CA PRO A 4 59.93 -35.96 59.46
C PRO A 4 59.44 -35.70 58.04
N ASN A 5 60.29 -36.01 57.05
CA ASN A 5 60.09 -35.69 55.62
C ASN A 5 58.75 -36.16 55.04
N GLN A 6 58.08 -37.13 55.65
CA GLN A 6 56.74 -37.56 55.24
C GLN A 6 55.62 -36.56 55.61
N ALA A 7 55.69 -35.92 56.79
CA ALA A 7 54.67 -34.95 57.21
C ALA A 7 54.66 -33.71 56.31
N LYS A 8 55.82 -33.26 55.84
CA LYS A 8 55.93 -32.13 54.90
C LYS A 8 55.34 -32.45 53.52
N ARG A 9 55.46 -33.70 53.05
CA ARG A 9 54.90 -34.13 51.76
C ARG A 9 53.38 -34.22 51.78
N VAL A 10 52.79 -34.68 52.90
CA VAL A 10 51.33 -34.71 53.06
C VAL A 10 50.75 -33.30 53.15
N VAL A 11 51.38 -32.40 53.89
CA VAL A 11 50.93 -31.00 53.99
C VAL A 11 51.02 -30.29 52.63
N LEU A 12 52.10 -30.48 51.86
CA LEU A 12 52.20 -29.91 50.51
C LEU A 12 51.15 -30.47 49.54
N ALA A 13 50.87 -31.78 49.62
CA ALA A 13 49.86 -32.41 48.78
C ALA A 13 48.45 -31.92 49.11
N VAL A 14 48.11 -31.78 50.40
CA VAL A 14 46.80 -31.28 50.84
C VAL A 14 46.63 -29.80 50.45
N VAL A 15 47.65 -28.96 50.65
CA VAL A 15 47.60 -27.55 50.24
C VAL A 15 47.51 -27.41 48.71
N GLY A 16 48.24 -28.24 47.97
CA GLY A 16 48.16 -28.27 46.50
C GLY A 16 46.76 -28.66 46.01
N VAL A 17 46.18 -29.73 46.53
CA VAL A 17 44.80 -30.15 46.18
C VAL A 17 43.79 -29.08 46.56
N MET A 18 43.93 -28.45 47.75
CA MET A 18 42.98 -27.42 48.18
C MET A 18 43.05 -26.15 47.32
N LEU A 19 44.25 -25.71 46.94
CA LEU A 19 44.43 -24.58 46.02
C LEU A 19 43.90 -24.89 44.61
N THR A 20 44.02 -26.14 44.16
CA THR A 20 43.48 -26.57 42.86
C THR A 20 41.95 -26.58 42.88
N VAL A 21 41.32 -27.04 43.98
CA VAL A 21 39.86 -27.02 44.16
C VAL A 21 39.32 -25.59 44.27
N ILE A 22 40.02 -24.69 44.97
CA ILE A 22 39.65 -23.27 45.06
C ILE A 22 39.76 -22.60 43.68
N ALA A 23 40.84 -22.86 42.94
CA ALA A 23 41.00 -22.35 41.57
C ALA A 23 39.88 -22.87 40.65
N LEU A 24 39.51 -24.16 40.75
CA LEU A 24 38.43 -24.77 39.97
C LEU A 24 37.06 -24.20 40.34
N LEU A 25 36.83 -23.86 41.62
CA LEU A 25 35.60 -23.22 42.09
C LEU A 25 35.50 -21.74 41.69
N THR A 26 36.63 -21.03 41.56
CA THR A 26 36.66 -19.64 41.04
C THR A 26 36.58 -19.55 39.51
N LEU A 27 36.81 -20.66 38.79
CA LEU A 27 36.74 -20.77 37.33
C LEU A 27 35.38 -21.23 36.79
N ILE A 28 34.37 -21.40 37.66
CA ILE A 28 32.97 -21.44 37.25
C ILE A 28 32.45 -20.01 37.39
N PRO A 29 32.64 -19.12 36.40
CA PRO A 29 31.82 -17.94 36.39
C PRO A 29 30.40 -18.46 36.21
N LEU A 30 29.58 -18.26 37.24
CA LEU A 30 28.13 -18.43 37.18
C LEU A 30 27.60 -17.32 36.25
N ILE A 31 27.98 -17.37 34.97
CA ILE A 31 27.38 -16.59 33.90
C ILE A 31 26.08 -17.33 33.58
N HIS A 32 25.11 -17.23 34.50
CA HIS A 32 23.74 -17.14 34.07
C HIS A 32 23.64 -15.78 33.38
N THR A 33 24.07 -15.70 32.11
CA THR A 33 23.54 -14.67 31.23
C THR A 33 22.05 -14.94 31.21
N PRO A 34 21.21 -14.08 31.82
CA PRO A 34 19.77 -14.29 31.74
C PRO A 34 19.46 -14.42 30.25
N THR A 35 18.88 -15.55 29.87
CA THR A 35 18.46 -15.79 28.49
C THR A 35 17.69 -14.54 28.08
N PRO A 36 18.11 -13.81 27.02
CA PRO A 36 17.51 -12.52 26.71
C PRO A 36 16.00 -12.71 26.61
N VAL A 37 15.28 -12.12 27.57
CA VAL A 37 13.82 -12.24 27.67
C VAL A 37 13.29 -11.57 26.42
N ARG A 38 12.86 -12.39 25.47
CA ARG A 38 12.29 -11.89 24.22
C ARG A 38 10.87 -11.42 24.55
N PRO A 39 10.52 -10.15 24.30
CA PRO A 39 9.22 -9.64 24.67
C PRO A 39 8.10 -10.43 23.94
N PRO A 40 6.99 -10.75 24.63
CA PRO A 40 5.86 -11.45 24.02
C PRO A 40 5.18 -10.62 22.93
N LEU A 41 5.31 -9.29 23.04
CA LEU A 41 4.72 -8.30 22.16
C LEU A 41 5.72 -7.15 21.95
N VAL A 42 5.88 -6.68 20.71
CA VAL A 42 6.58 -5.41 20.43
C VAL A 42 5.67 -4.54 19.60
N ARG A 43 5.52 -3.27 19.99
CA ARG A 43 4.79 -2.27 19.22
C ARG A 43 5.75 -1.19 18.72
N VAL A 44 5.74 -0.99 17.41
CA VAL A 44 6.60 -0.04 16.70
C VAL A 44 5.69 1.01 16.05
N PRO A 45 5.82 2.30 16.41
CA PRO A 45 5.13 3.37 15.70
C PRO A 45 5.56 3.43 14.24
N LEU A 46 4.60 3.60 13.34
CA LEU A 46 4.86 3.82 11.91
C LEU A 46 4.64 5.29 11.57
N GLN A 47 5.51 5.80 10.70
CA GLN A 47 5.37 7.12 10.09
C GLN A 47 5.04 6.96 8.61
N GLU A 48 3.90 7.49 8.19
CA GLU A 48 3.52 7.52 6.78
C GLU A 48 4.11 8.76 6.09
N ARG A 49 4.75 8.54 4.94
CA ARG A 49 5.20 9.59 4.02
C ARG A 49 4.90 9.11 2.60
N ASN A 50 4.23 9.93 1.80
CA ASN A 50 3.95 9.65 0.39
C ASN A 50 3.33 8.25 0.15
N GLY A 51 2.53 7.74 1.09
CA GLY A 51 1.91 6.42 1.03
C GLY A 51 2.82 5.24 1.42
N HIS A 52 4.08 5.49 1.78
CA HIS A 52 5.01 4.52 2.34
C HIS A 52 5.04 4.60 3.87
N TYR A 53 5.28 3.47 4.53
CA TYR A 53 5.37 3.40 5.99
C TYR A 53 6.80 3.12 6.44
N TYR A 54 7.28 4.00 7.33
CA TYR A 54 8.63 3.95 7.87
C TYR A 54 8.59 3.66 9.36
N LEU A 55 9.60 2.94 9.85
CA LEU A 55 9.84 2.71 11.26
C LEU A 55 11.22 3.24 11.66
N LYS A 56 11.33 3.72 12.90
CA LYS A 56 12.63 4.12 13.45
C LYS A 56 13.47 2.88 13.74
N VAL A 57 14.72 2.93 13.31
CA VAL A 57 15.74 1.93 13.62
C VAL A 57 16.92 2.64 14.28
N ARG A 58 17.58 1.92 15.18
CA ARG A 58 18.90 2.29 15.69
C ARG A 58 19.90 1.21 15.32
N ILE A 59 20.97 1.59 14.62
CA ILE A 59 22.05 0.70 14.20
C ILE A 59 23.36 1.22 14.78
N GLN A 60 23.98 0.47 15.68
CA GLN A 60 25.28 0.83 16.31
C GLN A 60 25.27 2.26 16.91
N GLY A 61 24.17 2.62 17.57
CA GLY A 61 23.98 3.94 18.17
C GLY A 61 23.45 5.03 17.23
N ASN A 62 23.42 4.81 15.92
CA ASN A 62 22.91 5.77 14.94
C ASN A 62 21.40 5.59 14.72
N ASP A 63 20.64 6.68 14.83
CA ASP A 63 19.20 6.71 14.59
C ASP A 63 18.90 6.99 13.11
N GLY A 64 17.98 6.21 12.54
CA GLY A 64 17.49 6.38 11.18
C GLY A 64 16.16 5.70 10.96
N TRP A 65 15.82 5.50 9.70
CA TRP A 65 14.54 4.91 9.30
C TRP A 65 14.74 3.70 8.41
N MET A 66 13.80 2.75 8.45
CA MET A 66 13.68 1.74 7.41
C MET A 66 12.26 1.77 6.85
N LEU A 67 12.15 1.58 5.53
CA LEU A 67 10.88 1.29 4.89
C LEU A 67 10.37 -0.07 5.35
N LEU A 68 9.12 -0.16 5.77
CA LEU A 68 8.46 -1.44 6.06
C LEU A 68 7.98 -2.07 4.74
N ASP A 69 8.55 -3.20 4.33
CA ASP A 69 8.24 -3.82 3.04
C ASP A 69 8.03 -5.33 3.18
N THR A 70 6.76 -5.75 3.29
CA THR A 70 6.40 -7.17 3.26
C THR A 70 6.60 -7.80 1.87
N GLY A 71 6.69 -7.00 0.81
CA GLY A 71 7.00 -7.43 -0.55
C GLY A 71 8.50 -7.70 -0.76
N ALA A 72 9.37 -7.29 0.16
CA ALA A 72 10.78 -7.61 0.14
C ALA A 72 11.04 -8.97 0.80
N ALA A 73 11.55 -9.93 0.02
CA ALA A 73 11.93 -11.26 0.50
C ALA A 73 13.11 -11.22 1.50
N ALA A 74 13.96 -10.19 1.40
CA ALA A 74 15.14 -10.00 2.24
C ALA A 74 15.21 -8.55 2.72
N THR A 75 15.71 -8.36 3.94
CA THR A 75 16.03 -7.04 4.47
C THR A 75 17.24 -6.45 3.76
N VAL A 76 17.16 -5.16 3.45
CA VAL A 76 18.17 -4.41 2.68
C VAL A 76 18.73 -3.28 3.52
N VAL A 77 20.03 -3.05 3.40
CA VAL A 77 20.70 -1.85 3.92
C VAL A 77 21.40 -1.14 2.76
N PHE A 78 21.19 0.17 2.64
CA PHE A 78 21.77 0.99 1.59
C PHE A 78 23.20 1.41 1.94
N GLU A 79 24.11 1.39 0.96
CA GLU A 79 25.51 1.73 1.18
C GLU A 79 25.76 3.11 1.80
N PRO A 80 25.02 4.19 1.46
CA PRO A 80 25.24 5.50 2.11
C PRO A 80 25.00 5.49 3.63
N ALA A 81 24.13 4.61 4.12
CA ALA A 81 23.92 4.43 5.55
C ALA A 81 25.08 3.70 6.24
N LEU A 82 25.92 2.99 5.47
CA LEU A 82 27.02 2.17 5.96
C LEU A 82 28.34 2.90 6.11
N GLU A 83 28.49 4.12 5.57
CA GLU A 83 29.75 4.88 5.68
C GLU A 83 30.22 5.07 7.14
N SER A 84 29.29 4.97 8.09
CA SER A 84 29.52 5.08 9.53
C SER A 84 29.34 3.78 10.32
N LEU A 85 29.08 2.63 9.65
CA LEU A 85 28.68 1.38 10.30
C LEU A 85 29.71 0.26 10.12
N THR A 86 29.95 -0.49 11.19
CA THR A 86 30.73 -1.74 11.15
C THR A 86 29.84 -2.86 10.63
N TYR A 87 30.33 -3.68 9.69
CA TYR A 87 29.61 -4.87 9.23
C TYR A 87 30.58 -5.97 8.79
N THR A 88 30.11 -7.21 8.79
CA THR A 88 30.87 -8.36 8.28
C THR A 88 30.32 -8.75 6.92
N PRO A 89 31.05 -8.55 5.81
CA PRO A 89 30.61 -9.00 4.49
C PRO A 89 30.62 -10.53 4.44
N LEU A 90 29.56 -11.11 3.87
CA LEU A 90 29.45 -12.53 3.59
C LEU A 90 29.79 -12.77 2.11
N GLN A 91 30.42 -13.90 1.79
CA GLN A 91 30.90 -14.19 0.42
C GLN A 91 29.77 -14.42 -0.61
N ALA A 92 28.50 -14.42 -0.17
CA ALA A 92 27.36 -14.56 -1.07
C ALA A 92 27.09 -13.24 -1.80
N ARG A 93 27.33 -13.26 -3.12
CA ARG A 93 26.80 -12.25 -4.06
C ARG A 93 25.43 -12.69 -4.54
N GLU A 94 24.49 -11.77 -4.48
CA GLU A 94 23.13 -11.98 -4.97
C GLU A 94 22.78 -10.85 -5.92
N SER A 95 21.85 -11.12 -6.83
CA SER A 95 21.29 -10.08 -7.69
C SER A 95 19.86 -9.85 -7.23
N ALA A 96 19.59 -8.68 -6.65
CA ALA A 96 18.28 -8.31 -6.13
C ALA A 96 17.54 -7.44 -7.15
N TYR A 97 16.30 -7.80 -7.48
CA TYR A 97 15.45 -6.96 -8.32
C TYR A 97 14.72 -5.94 -7.44
N PHE A 98 14.92 -4.66 -7.73
CA PHE A 98 14.26 -3.56 -7.05
C PHE A 98 13.17 -3.00 -7.94
N ALA A 99 11.91 -3.32 -7.63
CA ALA A 99 10.76 -2.89 -8.44
C ALA A 99 10.65 -1.36 -8.57
N PHE A 100 11.13 -0.59 -7.59
CA PHE A 100 11.14 0.87 -7.65
C PHE A 100 12.22 1.44 -8.58
N LEU A 101 13.28 0.68 -8.88
CA LEU A 101 14.35 1.07 -9.81
C LEU A 101 14.24 0.37 -11.17
N ASP A 102 13.26 -0.53 -11.31
CA ASP A 102 13.05 -1.45 -12.43
C ASP A 102 14.36 -2.07 -12.94
N ARG A 103 15.25 -2.45 -12.01
CA ARG A 103 16.55 -3.00 -12.35
C ARG A 103 16.99 -4.03 -11.34
N ARG A 104 17.84 -4.94 -11.79
CA ARG A 104 18.61 -5.80 -10.91
C ARG A 104 19.85 -5.06 -10.44
N ILE A 105 20.11 -5.11 -9.15
CA ILE A 105 21.30 -4.51 -8.54
C ILE A 105 22.09 -5.64 -7.88
N ASP A 106 23.40 -5.59 -8.08
CA ASP A 106 24.31 -6.46 -7.36
C ASP A 106 24.25 -6.13 -5.88
N ALA A 107 23.92 -7.15 -5.09
CA ALA A 107 23.84 -7.09 -3.66
C ALA A 107 24.85 -8.05 -3.03
N ARG A 108 25.36 -7.67 -1.86
CA ARG A 108 26.24 -8.51 -1.06
C ARG A 108 25.56 -8.80 0.25
N ARG A 109 25.54 -10.05 0.72
CA ARG A 109 25.09 -10.29 2.08
C ARG A 109 26.08 -9.70 3.08
N ALA A 110 25.58 -9.16 4.17
CA ALA A 110 26.38 -8.75 5.31
C ALA A 110 25.64 -8.99 6.62
N GLU A 111 26.42 -9.14 7.69
CA GLU A 111 25.92 -9.08 9.05
C GLU A 111 26.23 -7.71 9.67
N VAL A 112 25.17 -7.02 10.09
CA VAL A 112 25.24 -5.73 10.79
C VAL A 112 24.91 -5.97 12.27
N PRO A 113 25.85 -5.71 13.20
CA PRO A 113 25.60 -5.88 14.62
C PRO A 113 24.75 -4.74 15.20
N GLU A 114 24.22 -4.97 16.40
CA GLU A 114 23.59 -3.93 17.26
C GLU A 114 22.46 -3.15 16.57
N VAL A 115 21.50 -3.88 15.99
CA VAL A 115 20.30 -3.31 15.38
C VAL A 115 19.14 -3.40 16.36
N SER A 116 18.34 -2.32 16.44
CA SER A 116 17.11 -2.33 17.22
C SER A 116 16.00 -1.52 16.55
N VAL A 117 14.78 -2.02 16.69
CA VAL A 117 13.54 -1.37 16.23
C VAL A 117 12.61 -1.27 17.44
N GLY A 118 12.61 -0.12 18.11
CA GLY A 118 11.97 0.01 19.42
C GLY A 118 12.53 -1.00 20.43
N GLU A 119 11.67 -1.83 21.01
CA GLU A 119 12.05 -2.89 21.96
C GLU A 119 12.55 -4.17 21.28
N TRP A 120 12.41 -4.29 19.95
CA TRP A 120 12.91 -5.44 19.21
C TRP A 120 14.40 -5.30 18.95
N ARG A 121 15.19 -6.10 19.67
CA ARG A 121 16.64 -6.21 19.47
C ARG A 121 16.96 -7.28 18.43
N ILE A 122 17.79 -6.92 17.46
CA ILE A 122 18.33 -7.79 16.41
C ILE A 122 19.85 -7.80 16.58
N PRO A 123 20.41 -8.79 17.30
CA PRO A 123 21.83 -8.78 17.66
C PRO A 123 22.76 -8.80 16.44
N ARG A 124 22.35 -9.52 15.39
CA ARG A 124 23.02 -9.58 14.09
C ARG A 124 21.96 -9.55 13.00
N LEU A 125 21.89 -8.45 12.27
CA LEU A 125 21.04 -8.30 11.11
C LEU A 125 21.79 -8.84 9.88
N ASN A 126 21.41 -10.02 9.42
CA ASN A 126 21.71 -10.49 8.06
C ASN A 126 20.88 -9.68 7.06
N ALA A 127 21.53 -8.93 6.19
CA ALA A 127 20.89 -8.07 5.21
C ALA A 127 21.62 -8.12 3.86
N LEU A 128 20.92 -7.71 2.80
CA LEU A 128 21.51 -7.40 1.50
C LEU A 128 22.02 -5.96 1.50
N LEU A 129 23.31 -5.79 1.22
CA LEU A 129 23.93 -4.50 0.99
C LEU A 129 23.81 -4.16 -0.49
N VAL A 130 23.27 -2.98 -0.77
CA VAL A 130 23.00 -2.53 -2.15
C VAL A 130 23.80 -1.27 -2.44
N ALA A 131 24.67 -1.39 -3.45
CA ALA A 131 25.46 -0.29 -3.99
C ALA A 131 24.63 0.56 -4.96
N GLY A 132 24.85 1.87 -4.95
CA GLY A 132 24.19 2.79 -5.90
C GLY A 132 22.69 2.97 -5.67
N ALA A 133 22.25 2.88 -4.40
CA ALA A 133 21.01 3.52 -3.97
C ALA A 133 21.11 5.04 -4.22
N PRO A 134 19.99 5.79 -4.31
CA PRO A 134 20.05 7.24 -4.46
C PRO A 134 21.02 7.82 -3.42
N ASP A 135 21.87 8.77 -3.83
CA ASP A 135 22.72 9.53 -2.90
C ASP A 135 21.85 10.01 -1.72
N ASN A 136 22.49 10.23 -0.55
CA ASN A 136 21.96 10.62 0.78
C ASN A 136 20.87 11.72 0.86
N GLN A 137 20.27 12.14 -0.25
CA GLN A 137 18.93 12.71 -0.30
C GLN A 137 17.96 11.81 0.45
N ALA A 138 17.43 12.39 1.52
CA ALA A 138 16.48 11.76 2.39
C ALA A 138 15.30 11.20 1.58
N ILE A 139 15.15 9.86 1.52
CA ILE A 139 14.00 9.22 0.86
C ILE A 139 12.76 9.68 1.61
N ASP A 140 11.85 10.35 0.89
CA ASP A 140 10.67 11.00 1.45
C ASP A 140 10.99 11.97 2.62
N GLY A 141 12.15 12.62 2.57
CA GLY A 141 12.61 13.55 3.60
C GLY A 141 13.12 12.88 4.88
N LEU A 142 13.33 11.55 4.88
CA LEU A 142 13.88 10.80 6.01
C LEU A 142 15.29 10.22 5.72
N PRO A 143 16.19 10.15 6.73
CA PRO A 143 17.44 9.41 6.61
C PRO A 143 17.15 7.89 6.66
N VAL A 144 16.84 7.33 5.50
CA VAL A 144 16.45 5.93 5.34
C VAL A 144 17.69 5.05 5.17
N PHE A 145 17.91 4.16 6.13
CA PHE A 145 19.00 3.20 6.14
C PHE A 145 18.76 2.00 5.23
N GLY A 146 17.51 1.71 4.88
CA GLY A 146 17.17 0.56 4.06
C GLY A 146 15.71 0.14 4.14
N ILE A 147 15.48 -1.15 3.88
CA ILE A 147 14.16 -1.78 3.80
C ILE A 147 14.12 -2.93 4.80
N LEU A 148 13.18 -2.91 5.75
CA LEU A 148 12.90 -4.05 6.60
C LEU A 148 11.97 -5.02 5.86
N GLY A 149 12.54 -6.16 5.47
CA GLY A 149 11.86 -7.18 4.68
C GLY A 149 11.04 -8.17 5.50
N TYR A 150 10.31 -9.01 4.79
CA TYR A 150 9.48 -10.06 5.37
C TYR A 150 10.28 -11.17 6.05
N ASP A 151 11.56 -11.36 5.68
CA ASP A 151 12.48 -12.31 6.31
C ASP A 151 12.58 -12.18 7.83
N TYR A 152 12.46 -10.96 8.37
CA TYR A 152 12.43 -10.73 9.81
C TYR A 152 11.01 -10.69 10.39
N LEU A 153 10.04 -10.17 9.63
CA LEU A 153 8.64 -10.15 10.07
C LEU A 153 8.09 -11.57 10.27
N ARG A 154 8.42 -12.50 9.36
CA ARG A 154 7.99 -13.91 9.39
C ARG A 154 8.53 -14.72 10.56
N GLN A 155 9.50 -14.19 11.31
CA GLN A 155 10.05 -14.82 12.52
C GLN A 155 9.11 -14.69 13.73
N TRP A 156 8.18 -13.73 13.68
CA TRP A 156 7.16 -13.55 14.70
C TRP A 156 5.98 -14.46 14.41
N ARG A 157 5.29 -14.92 15.47
CA ARG A 157 4.12 -15.77 15.31
C ARG A 157 3.05 -15.07 14.48
N ALA A 158 2.79 -13.81 14.79
CA ALA A 158 1.89 -12.97 14.02
C ALA A 158 2.41 -11.53 13.94
N VAL A 159 2.03 -10.84 12.88
CA VAL A 159 2.37 -9.44 12.62
C VAL A 159 1.10 -8.69 12.28
N SER A 160 0.77 -7.67 13.07
CA SER A 160 -0.34 -6.76 12.83
C SER A 160 0.18 -5.43 12.27
N ILE A 161 -0.31 -5.04 11.10
CA ILE A 161 0.08 -3.82 10.39
C ILE A 161 -1.16 -2.92 10.30
N ALA A 162 -1.05 -1.72 10.86
CA ALA A 162 -2.06 -0.68 10.79
C ALA A 162 -1.39 0.65 10.42
N ARG A 163 -2.17 1.64 9.99
CA ARG A 163 -1.65 2.95 9.53
C ARG A 163 -0.60 3.60 10.46
N ALA A 164 -0.76 3.50 11.78
CA ALA A 164 0.13 4.16 12.73
C ALA A 164 1.06 3.21 13.49
N SER A 165 0.96 1.89 13.27
CA SER A 165 1.71 0.93 14.08
C SER A 165 1.92 -0.42 13.43
N LEU A 166 3.11 -0.98 13.64
CA LEU A 166 3.45 -2.38 13.46
C LEU A 166 3.46 -3.04 14.83
N THR A 167 2.72 -4.12 15.01
CA THR A 167 2.74 -4.92 16.25
C THR A 167 3.21 -6.34 15.93
N LEU A 168 4.24 -6.78 16.64
CA LEU A 168 4.89 -8.07 16.48
C LEU A 168 4.49 -8.95 17.67
N HIS A 169 3.91 -10.12 17.39
CA HIS A 169 3.32 -10.99 18.40
C HIS A 169 4.06 -12.33 18.48
N ARG A 170 4.34 -12.81 19.70
CA ARG A 170 4.72 -14.20 19.98
C ARG A 170 3.55 -15.06 20.39
N ASP A 171 2.54 -14.43 20.97
CA ASP A 171 1.32 -15.06 21.46
C ASP A 171 0.23 -15.12 20.39
N PRO A 172 -0.79 -15.99 20.56
CA PRO A 172 -1.91 -16.06 19.63
C PRO A 172 -2.62 -14.71 19.52
N VAL A 173 -3.02 -14.35 18.30
CA VAL A 173 -3.90 -13.22 18.05
C VAL A 173 -5.27 -13.75 17.62
N ALA A 174 -6.32 -13.34 18.34
CA ALA A 174 -7.70 -13.69 17.98
C ALA A 174 -8.23 -12.68 16.95
N PRO A 175 -8.83 -13.14 15.84
CA PRO A 175 -9.48 -12.25 14.88
C PRO A 175 -10.79 -11.70 15.48
N PRO A 176 -11.08 -10.40 15.33
CA PRO A 176 -12.38 -9.85 15.71
C PRO A 176 -13.51 -10.36 14.78
N PRO A 177 -14.79 -10.27 15.19
CA PRO A 177 -15.92 -10.71 14.36
C PRO A 177 -16.04 -10.03 12.99
N SER A 178 -15.53 -8.79 12.87
CA SER A 178 -15.51 -8.02 11.62
C SER A 178 -14.40 -8.45 10.65
N ALA A 179 -13.49 -9.33 11.07
CA ALA A 179 -12.35 -9.74 10.26
C ALA A 179 -12.78 -10.53 9.02
N ARG A 180 -12.13 -10.22 7.89
CA ARG A 180 -12.20 -11.01 6.66
C ARG A 180 -10.95 -11.86 6.55
N MET A 181 -11.11 -13.18 6.59
CA MET A 181 -10.03 -14.15 6.69
C MET A 181 -9.67 -14.78 5.33
N PHE A 182 -8.38 -14.95 5.10
CA PHE A 182 -7.78 -15.52 3.90
C PHE A 182 -6.67 -16.51 4.28
N ARG A 183 -6.31 -17.40 3.34
CA ARG A 183 -5.17 -18.30 3.52
C ARG A 183 -3.87 -17.56 3.25
N LEU A 184 -2.87 -17.73 4.12
CA LEU A 184 -1.50 -17.27 3.87
C LEU A 184 -0.78 -18.26 2.95
N VAL A 185 -0.34 -17.74 1.80
CA VAL A 185 0.48 -18.41 0.81
C VAL A 185 1.85 -17.76 0.81
N ASP A 186 2.91 -18.55 0.73
CA ASP A 186 4.27 -18.05 0.56
C ASP A 186 4.60 -18.01 -0.94
N MET A 187 4.94 -16.83 -1.46
CA MET A 187 5.26 -16.62 -2.87
C MET A 187 6.68 -16.06 -3.04
N GLY A 188 7.66 -16.95 -3.18
CA GLY A 188 9.08 -16.56 -3.26
C GLY A 188 9.50 -15.77 -2.01
N GLU A 189 9.26 -16.36 -0.83
CA GLU A 189 9.56 -15.78 0.47
C GLU A 189 8.81 -14.49 0.82
N ARG A 190 7.65 -14.26 0.22
CA ARG A 190 6.77 -13.11 0.49
C ARG A 190 5.38 -13.57 0.91
N PRO A 191 4.68 -12.83 1.80
CA PRO A 191 3.33 -13.17 2.21
C PRO A 191 2.37 -12.86 1.07
N ALA A 192 1.46 -13.79 0.82
CA ALA A 192 0.40 -13.58 -0.16
C ALA A 192 -0.93 -14.14 0.35
N VAL A 193 -2.03 -13.58 -0.14
CA VAL A 193 -3.38 -14.08 0.10
C VAL A 193 -3.84 -14.91 -1.09
N GLY A 194 -4.26 -16.14 -0.80
CA GLY A 194 -5.04 -16.94 -1.74
C GLY A 194 -6.53 -16.70 -1.52
N THR A 195 -7.31 -16.64 -2.61
CA THR A 195 -8.77 -16.80 -2.50
C THR A 195 -9.08 -18.18 -1.91
N GLN A 196 -10.23 -18.32 -1.24
CA GLN A 196 -10.57 -19.49 -0.42
C GLN A 196 -10.23 -20.84 -1.05
N VAL A 197 -9.93 -21.82 -0.18
CA VAL A 197 -9.57 -23.24 -0.41
C VAL A 197 -10.30 -23.87 -1.62
N ASN A 198 -9.84 -23.59 -2.84
CA ASN A 198 -10.23 -24.31 -4.03
C ASN A 198 -8.96 -24.45 -4.92
N PRO A 199 -8.58 -25.67 -5.34
CA PRO A 199 -7.22 -25.96 -5.78
C PRO A 199 -6.92 -25.57 -7.25
N THR A 200 -7.87 -24.97 -7.96
CA THR A 200 -7.68 -24.53 -9.35
C THR A 200 -7.12 -23.12 -9.41
N LEU A 201 -5.79 -23.00 -9.57
CA LEU A 201 -5.05 -21.82 -10.08
C LEU A 201 -5.66 -20.46 -9.67
N GLY A 202 -5.97 -20.29 -8.38
CA GLY A 202 -6.52 -19.03 -7.87
C GLY A 202 -5.51 -17.90 -8.02
N LYS A 203 -5.97 -16.70 -8.40
CA LYS A 203 -5.15 -15.49 -8.34
C LYS A 203 -4.68 -15.30 -6.89
N VAL A 204 -3.37 -15.38 -6.68
CA VAL A 204 -2.72 -15.10 -5.40
C VAL A 204 -2.23 -13.67 -5.42
N TRP A 205 -2.38 -12.97 -4.30
CA TRP A 205 -1.99 -11.57 -4.19
C TRP A 205 -0.94 -11.37 -3.09
N ILE A 206 0.26 -10.95 -3.45
CA ILE A 206 1.34 -10.64 -2.51
C ILE A 206 0.93 -9.40 -1.71
N ILE A 207 1.09 -9.46 -0.39
CA ILE A 207 0.95 -8.29 0.49
C ILE A 207 2.27 -7.55 0.45
N ASP A 208 2.25 -6.34 -0.07
CA ASP A 208 3.45 -5.55 -0.37
C ASP A 208 3.31 -4.14 0.22
N THR A 209 3.78 -3.97 1.46
CA THR A 209 3.82 -2.65 2.12
C THR A 209 4.92 -1.74 1.58
N GLY A 210 5.76 -2.22 0.66
CA GLY A 210 6.66 -1.39 -0.14
C GLY A 210 5.94 -0.70 -1.31
N SER A 211 4.73 -1.14 -1.68
CA SER A 211 3.93 -0.54 -2.75
C SER A 211 2.83 0.37 -2.19
N VAL A 212 2.75 1.63 -2.66
CA VAL A 212 1.67 2.56 -2.29
C VAL A 212 0.29 2.03 -2.70
N ALA A 213 0.19 1.55 -3.94
CA ALA A 213 -1.07 1.15 -4.56
C ALA A 213 -1.16 -0.37 -4.73
N ASN A 214 -2.39 -0.87 -4.85
CA ASN A 214 -2.63 -2.22 -5.35
C ASN A 214 -2.20 -2.29 -6.83
N LYS A 215 -1.63 -3.41 -7.26
CA LYS A 215 -1.25 -3.63 -8.67
C LYS A 215 -1.74 -4.98 -9.16
N ASP A 216 -2.89 -4.99 -9.83
CA ASP A 216 -3.56 -6.22 -10.27
C ASP A 216 -2.71 -7.01 -11.28
N THR A 217 -2.01 -6.31 -12.17
CA THR A 217 -1.09 -6.90 -13.17
C THR A 217 0.01 -7.75 -12.53
N TYR A 218 0.44 -7.36 -11.32
CA TYR A 218 1.51 -8.03 -10.58
C TYR A 218 0.98 -8.85 -9.39
N GLY A 219 -0.34 -8.83 -9.15
CA GLY A 219 -0.96 -9.43 -7.98
C GLY A 219 -0.45 -8.85 -6.68
N LEU A 220 -0.36 -7.52 -6.54
CA LEU A 220 0.12 -6.86 -5.32
C LEU A 220 -1.00 -6.15 -4.57
N LEU A 221 -1.06 -6.35 -3.26
CA LEU A 221 -1.86 -5.58 -2.31
C LEU A 221 -0.97 -4.57 -1.61
N GLY A 222 -1.19 -3.28 -1.89
CA GLY A 222 -0.38 -2.18 -1.39
C GLY A 222 -0.93 -1.48 -0.15
N ASN A 223 -0.21 -0.46 0.29
CA ASN A 223 -0.46 0.36 1.46
C ASN A 223 -1.80 1.10 1.46
N ALA A 224 -2.41 1.33 0.29
CA ALA A 224 -3.74 1.92 0.20
C ALA A 224 -4.80 1.14 1.02
N LEU A 225 -4.64 -0.18 1.20
CA LEU A 225 -5.53 -0.97 2.05
C LEU A 225 -5.44 -0.58 3.53
N LEU A 226 -4.29 -0.08 4.01
CA LEU A 226 -4.11 0.38 5.38
C LEU A 226 -4.94 1.64 5.71
N LYS A 227 -5.49 2.31 4.68
CA LYS A 227 -6.50 3.38 4.83
C LYS A 227 -7.89 2.86 5.18
N ARG A 228 -8.11 1.54 5.22
CA ARG A 228 -9.42 0.92 5.52
C ARG A 228 -9.32 -0.29 6.41
N TYR A 229 -8.14 -0.90 6.51
CA TYR A 229 -7.95 -2.15 7.19
C TYR A 229 -6.69 -2.15 8.03
N GLN A 230 -6.76 -2.80 9.19
CA GLN A 230 -5.61 -3.42 9.80
C GLN A 230 -5.43 -4.79 9.16
N ILE A 231 -4.20 -5.10 8.75
CA ILE A 231 -3.81 -6.40 8.21
C ILE A 231 -3.13 -7.19 9.32
N VAL A 232 -3.50 -8.45 9.50
CA VAL A 232 -2.78 -9.35 10.40
C VAL A 232 -2.33 -10.59 9.64
N ILE A 233 -1.04 -10.88 9.69
CA ILE A 233 -0.42 -12.07 9.13
C ILE A 233 -0.09 -13.00 10.29
N ASP A 234 -0.78 -14.13 10.39
CA ASP A 234 -0.57 -15.15 11.42
C ASP A 234 0.14 -16.35 10.78
N HIS A 235 1.46 -16.39 10.97
CA HIS A 235 2.34 -17.38 10.38
C HIS A 235 2.09 -18.76 10.98
N ALA A 236 1.80 -18.85 12.28
CA ALA A 236 1.59 -20.13 12.95
C ALA A 236 0.32 -20.83 12.46
N LEU A 237 -0.76 -20.08 12.20
CA LEU A 237 -2.00 -20.64 11.68
C LEU A 237 -2.15 -20.48 10.16
N ARG A 238 -1.10 -20.03 9.47
CA ARG A 238 -1.03 -19.82 8.01
C ARG A 238 -2.26 -19.09 7.46
N ARG A 239 -2.61 -17.98 8.10
CA ARG A 239 -3.79 -17.19 7.75
C ARG A 239 -3.48 -15.70 7.78
N VAL A 240 -4.21 -14.95 6.97
CA VAL A 240 -4.18 -13.49 6.94
C VAL A 240 -5.60 -13.00 7.15
N TRP A 241 -5.79 -11.93 7.91
CA TRP A 241 -7.09 -11.26 7.91
C TRP A 241 -6.99 -9.75 7.85
N PHE A 242 -8.06 -9.16 7.34
CA PHE A 242 -8.27 -7.73 7.24
C PHE A 242 -9.38 -7.34 8.20
N THR A 243 -9.09 -6.43 9.11
CA THR A 243 -10.06 -5.88 10.05
C THR A 243 -10.37 -4.45 9.63
N PRO A 244 -11.63 -4.11 9.29
CA PRO A 244 -11.99 -2.74 8.97
C PRO A 244 -11.57 -1.77 10.09
N THR A 245 -10.96 -0.65 9.72
CA THR A 245 -10.61 0.45 10.62
C THR A 245 -11.58 1.61 10.42
N ASP A 246 -11.84 2.37 11.48
CA ASP A 246 -12.63 3.60 11.39
C ASP A 246 -11.76 4.69 10.77
N THR A 247 -11.88 4.91 9.46
CA THR A 247 -11.08 5.89 8.72
C THR A 247 -11.90 7.12 8.32
N ALA A 248 -12.63 7.64 9.32
CA ALA A 248 -13.57 8.76 9.21
C ALA A 248 -13.05 10.07 8.56
N GLN A 249 -11.76 10.20 8.25
CA GLN A 249 -11.12 11.44 7.81
C GLN A 249 -10.59 11.47 6.37
N ALA A 250 -10.55 10.35 5.64
CA ALA A 250 -10.03 10.36 4.26
C ALA A 250 -11.17 10.52 3.23
N THR A 251 -10.99 11.41 2.26
CA THR A 251 -11.83 11.50 1.06
C THR A 251 -11.63 10.25 0.19
N GLY A 252 -12.75 9.62 -0.16
CA GLY A 252 -12.83 8.38 -0.93
C GLY A 252 -13.39 8.61 -2.32
N THR A 253 -13.67 7.52 -3.03
CA THR A 253 -14.35 7.55 -4.33
C THR A 253 -15.24 6.33 -4.51
N TYR A 254 -16.39 6.52 -5.14
CA TYR A 254 -17.23 5.42 -5.64
C TYR A 254 -16.82 4.99 -7.06
N GLY A 255 -15.85 5.66 -7.70
CA GLY A 255 -15.45 5.39 -9.08
C GLY A 255 -16.50 5.78 -10.10
N LEU A 256 -17.21 6.89 -9.88
CA LEU A 256 -18.30 7.33 -10.74
C LEU A 256 -17.84 8.42 -11.73
N LEU A 257 -18.17 8.23 -13.01
CA LEU A 257 -18.22 9.32 -13.98
C LEU A 257 -19.62 9.92 -13.95
N LEU A 258 -19.79 11.07 -13.32
CA LEU A 258 -21.07 11.79 -13.27
C LEU A 258 -21.20 12.72 -14.48
N PHE A 259 -22.42 12.92 -14.96
CA PHE A 259 -22.72 13.82 -16.07
C PHE A 259 -24.12 14.42 -15.93
N ALA A 260 -24.23 15.74 -16.09
CA ALA A 260 -25.49 16.44 -16.20
C ALA A 260 -25.36 17.68 -17.11
N GLU A 261 -26.46 18.04 -17.75
CA GLU A 261 -26.59 19.31 -18.46
C GLU A 261 -27.41 20.28 -17.59
N PRO A 262 -26.91 21.49 -17.31
CA PRO A 262 -27.67 22.49 -16.58
C PRO A 262 -29.04 22.74 -17.21
N GLY A 263 -30.08 22.76 -16.38
CA GLY A 263 -31.46 22.93 -16.82
C GLY A 263 -32.15 21.65 -17.32
N ARG A 264 -31.46 20.50 -17.40
CA ARG A 264 -32.09 19.20 -17.65
C ARG A 264 -32.23 18.39 -16.35
N PRO A 265 -33.41 17.78 -16.08
CA PRO A 265 -33.68 17.10 -14.82
C PRO A 265 -33.12 15.66 -14.79
N SER A 266 -31.85 15.48 -15.16
CA SER A 266 -31.21 14.16 -15.18
C SER A 266 -29.74 14.23 -14.76
N LEU A 267 -29.38 13.33 -13.84
CA LEU A 267 -28.00 13.01 -13.50
C LEU A 267 -27.70 11.62 -14.03
N HIS A 268 -26.63 11.50 -14.80
CA HIS A 268 -26.15 10.24 -15.34
C HIS A 268 -24.86 9.84 -14.66
N ALA A 269 -24.62 8.54 -14.57
CA ALA A 269 -23.41 7.97 -14.02
C ALA A 269 -22.92 6.78 -14.84
N HIS A 270 -21.61 6.62 -14.92
CA HIS A 270 -20.97 5.37 -15.36
C HIS A 270 -20.01 4.90 -14.26
N PHE A 271 -19.99 3.59 -14.03
CA PHE A 271 -19.17 2.96 -13.00
C PHE A 271 -17.81 2.57 -13.57
N VAL A 272 -16.80 3.42 -13.34
CA VAL A 272 -15.41 3.11 -13.69
C VAL A 272 -14.88 1.97 -12.82
N ILE A 273 -15.35 1.92 -11.57
CA ILE A 273 -15.04 0.85 -10.62
C ILE A 273 -16.31 0.04 -10.39
N PRO A 274 -16.31 -1.27 -10.72
CA PRO A 274 -17.45 -2.14 -10.46
C PRO A 274 -17.75 -2.21 -8.96
N GLN A 275 -18.99 -1.88 -8.58
CA GLN A 275 -19.45 -1.93 -7.19
C GLN A 275 -20.02 -3.31 -6.82
N GLU A 276 -20.51 -4.03 -7.82
CA GLU A 276 -21.03 -5.40 -7.73
C GLU A 276 -20.88 -6.08 -9.09
N ALA A 277 -20.88 -7.42 -9.12
CA ALA A 277 -20.74 -8.18 -10.37
C ALA A 277 -21.88 -7.93 -11.39
N SER A 278 -23.02 -7.43 -10.92
CA SER A 278 -24.20 -7.06 -11.72
C SER A 278 -24.25 -5.59 -12.14
N ALA A 279 -23.24 -4.79 -11.77
CA ALA A 279 -23.14 -3.40 -12.20
C ALA A 279 -23.06 -3.34 -13.74
N SER A 280 -23.89 -2.49 -14.35
CA SER A 280 -23.92 -2.33 -15.80
C SER A 280 -22.67 -1.61 -16.28
N ASP A 281 -22.11 -2.07 -17.40
CA ASP A 281 -21.05 -1.36 -18.12
C ASP A 281 -21.57 -0.10 -18.85
N ASP A 282 -22.88 0.14 -18.87
CA ASP A 282 -23.49 1.29 -19.54
C ASP A 282 -23.64 2.51 -18.61
N PHE A 283 -23.85 3.68 -19.21
CA PHE A 283 -24.34 4.84 -18.48
C PHE A 283 -25.77 4.59 -17.96
N VAL A 284 -25.97 4.87 -16.68
CA VAL A 284 -27.28 4.79 -16.01
C VAL A 284 -27.73 6.18 -15.59
N ARG A 285 -29.03 6.39 -15.50
CA ARG A 285 -29.60 7.58 -14.84
C ARG A 285 -29.69 7.31 -13.34
N ILE A 286 -29.15 8.20 -12.51
CA ILE A 286 -29.40 8.18 -11.07
C ILE A 286 -30.78 8.81 -10.83
N THR A 287 -31.69 8.06 -10.24
CA THR A 287 -33.05 8.52 -9.91
C THR A 287 -33.21 8.87 -8.44
N ALA A 288 -32.44 8.25 -7.54
CA ALA A 288 -32.39 8.62 -6.14
C ALA A 288 -31.06 8.25 -5.47
N VAL A 289 -30.72 8.96 -4.39
CA VAL A 289 -29.57 8.74 -3.52
C VAL A 289 -30.06 8.65 -2.09
N ASP A 290 -29.90 7.49 -1.45
CA ASP A 290 -30.44 7.18 -0.13
C ASP A 290 -31.94 7.52 0.02
N GLY A 291 -32.72 7.25 -1.05
CA GLY A 291 -34.16 7.54 -1.11
C GLY A 291 -34.50 9.00 -1.44
N VAL A 292 -33.51 9.89 -1.54
CA VAL A 292 -33.73 11.28 -1.98
C VAL A 292 -33.70 11.33 -3.50
N ALA A 293 -34.80 11.78 -4.13
CA ALA A 293 -34.91 11.87 -5.58
C ALA A 293 -33.88 12.83 -6.19
N VAL A 294 -33.32 12.46 -7.34
CA VAL A 294 -32.32 13.25 -8.06
C VAL A 294 -32.87 13.68 -9.41
N ASN A 295 -32.86 15.00 -9.65
CA ASN A 295 -33.40 15.62 -10.86
C ASN A 295 -32.36 16.57 -11.49
N GLY A 296 -31.14 16.08 -11.71
CA GLY A 296 -30.05 16.86 -12.31
C GLY A 296 -28.87 17.04 -11.36
N TRP A 297 -28.03 18.03 -11.66
CA TRP A 297 -26.88 18.37 -10.84
C TRP A 297 -27.32 19.13 -9.58
N ASP A 298 -27.47 18.40 -8.48
CA ASP A 298 -27.74 18.95 -7.15
C ASP A 298 -26.44 18.96 -6.33
N GLU A 299 -25.96 20.14 -5.94
CA GLU A 299 -24.63 20.31 -5.36
C GLU A 299 -24.41 19.49 -4.07
N PRO A 300 -25.35 19.47 -3.09
CA PRO A 300 -25.23 18.61 -1.91
C PRO A 300 -25.16 17.12 -2.25
N ILE A 301 -26.01 16.62 -3.15
CA ILE A 301 -26.01 15.21 -3.53
C ILE A 301 -24.74 14.86 -4.30
N VAL A 302 -24.34 15.70 -5.26
CA VAL A 302 -23.14 15.47 -6.07
C VAL A 302 -21.89 15.47 -5.20
N ARG A 303 -21.74 16.42 -4.26
CA ARG A 303 -20.61 16.44 -3.30
C ARG A 303 -20.50 15.12 -2.54
N ARG A 304 -21.63 14.55 -2.09
CA ARG A 304 -21.66 13.24 -1.43
C ARG A 304 -21.20 12.09 -2.33
N LEU A 305 -21.41 12.18 -3.64
CA LEU A 305 -21.04 11.16 -4.61
C LEU A 305 -19.59 11.26 -5.09
N ILE A 306 -19.03 12.47 -5.15
CA ILE A 306 -17.68 12.70 -5.68
C ILE A 306 -16.60 12.80 -4.59
N ALA A 307 -16.98 13.17 -3.36
CA ALA A 307 -16.10 13.27 -2.20
C ALA A 307 -16.65 12.49 -0.99
N PRO A 308 -16.99 11.20 -1.11
CA PRO A 308 -17.46 10.41 0.03
C PRO A 308 -16.36 10.20 1.06
N ARG A 309 -16.71 9.78 2.28
CA ARG A 309 -15.70 9.27 3.23
C ARG A 309 -15.26 7.87 2.84
N VAL A 310 -13.97 7.57 2.91
CA VAL A 310 -13.44 6.21 2.68
C VAL A 310 -14.18 5.19 3.56
N GLY A 311 -14.60 4.06 2.95
CA GLY A 311 -15.34 3.00 3.63
C GLY A 311 -16.83 3.29 3.86
N SER A 312 -17.31 4.52 3.63
CA SER A 312 -18.75 4.82 3.69
C SER A 312 -19.51 4.19 2.53
N SER A 313 -20.81 4.01 2.70
CA SER A 313 -21.69 3.47 1.66
C SER A 313 -22.80 4.44 1.29
N VAL A 314 -23.23 4.37 0.04
CA VAL A 314 -24.40 5.09 -0.48
C VAL A 314 -25.30 4.13 -1.22
N ARG A 315 -26.61 4.31 -1.08
CA ARG A 315 -27.61 3.59 -1.86
C ARG A 315 -28.01 4.40 -3.07
N LEU A 316 -27.74 3.88 -4.26
CA LEU A 316 -28.15 4.49 -5.53
C LEU A 316 -29.35 3.74 -6.08
N GLU A 317 -30.40 4.46 -6.43
CA GLU A 317 -31.41 3.96 -7.36
C GLU A 317 -31.04 4.44 -8.75
N VAL A 318 -30.88 3.48 -9.65
CA VAL A 318 -30.43 3.72 -11.02
C VAL A 318 -31.41 3.14 -12.02
N GLN A 319 -31.51 3.80 -13.17
CA GLN A 319 -32.29 3.36 -14.31
C GLN A 319 -31.38 3.20 -15.52
N ALA A 320 -31.30 1.98 -16.04
CA ALA A 320 -30.60 1.68 -17.28
C ALA A 320 -31.34 2.29 -18.48
N ARG A 321 -30.66 2.42 -19.63
CA ARG A 321 -31.23 2.97 -20.86
C ARG A 321 -32.51 2.25 -21.32
N GLY A 322 -32.57 0.93 -21.12
CA GLY A 322 -33.77 0.11 -21.39
C GLY A 322 -34.93 0.31 -20.40
N GLY A 323 -34.84 1.28 -19.48
CA GLY A 323 -35.87 1.60 -18.49
C GLY A 323 -35.83 0.74 -17.23
N GLN A 324 -35.04 -0.33 -17.21
CA GLN A 324 -34.89 -1.21 -16.06
C GLN A 324 -34.32 -0.44 -14.87
N LYS A 325 -35.03 -0.49 -13.74
CA LYS A 325 -34.59 0.10 -12.47
C LYS A 325 -33.85 -0.93 -11.63
N ARG A 326 -32.82 -0.49 -10.92
CA ARG A 326 -32.03 -1.28 -9.99
C ARG A 326 -31.62 -0.44 -8.80
N GLN A 327 -31.36 -1.10 -7.69
CA GLN A 327 -30.80 -0.49 -6.50
C GLN A 327 -29.39 -1.05 -6.29
N LEU A 328 -28.43 -0.15 -6.08
CA LEU A 328 -27.02 -0.49 -5.89
C LEU A 328 -26.57 0.06 -4.53
N VAL A 329 -25.79 -0.71 -3.79
CA VAL A 329 -25.07 -0.22 -2.60
C VAL A 329 -23.62 -0.04 -2.98
N CYS A 330 -23.18 1.20 -3.10
CA CYS A 330 -21.81 1.53 -3.47
C CYS A 330 -21.00 1.77 -2.20
N THR A 331 -19.80 1.20 -2.12
CA THR A 331 -18.86 1.46 -1.01
C THR A 331 -17.70 2.32 -1.53
N ALA A 332 -17.34 3.34 -0.76
CA ALA A 332 -16.27 4.24 -1.11
C ALA A 332 -14.91 3.58 -0.86
N PHE A 333 -14.06 3.58 -1.88
CA PHE A 333 -12.70 3.10 -1.83
C PHE A 333 -11.75 4.27 -1.54
N ALA A 334 -10.55 3.97 -1.03
CA ALA A 334 -9.49 4.97 -1.10
C ALA A 334 -9.05 5.11 -2.57
N PRO A 335 -8.89 6.33 -3.15
CA PRO A 335 -8.59 6.46 -4.58
C PRO A 335 -7.33 5.69 -5.04
N ASP A 336 -6.29 5.65 -4.20
CA ASP A 336 -5.06 4.88 -4.47
C ASP A 336 -5.25 3.36 -4.42
N GLU A 337 -6.28 2.86 -3.72
CA GLU A 337 -6.63 1.43 -3.65
C GLU A 337 -7.05 0.90 -5.02
N VAL A 338 -7.73 1.76 -5.77
CA VAL A 338 -8.38 1.47 -7.05
C VAL A 338 -7.70 2.19 -8.21
N GLY A 339 -6.61 2.91 -7.95
CA GLY A 339 -5.75 3.54 -8.95
C GLY A 339 -6.40 4.69 -9.71
N VAL A 340 -7.31 5.42 -9.08
CA VAL A 340 -8.04 6.52 -9.73
C VAL A 340 -7.71 7.87 -9.07
N GLN A 341 -7.80 8.93 -9.86
CA GLN A 341 -7.88 10.31 -9.38
C GLN A 341 -9.08 10.95 -10.06
N GLN A 342 -9.96 11.58 -9.27
CA GLN A 342 -11.22 12.12 -9.76
C GLN A 342 -11.18 13.65 -9.68
N PHE A 343 -11.75 14.27 -10.70
CA PHE A 343 -11.84 15.72 -10.86
C PHE A 343 -13.28 16.12 -11.14
N GLN A 344 -13.67 17.30 -10.70
CA GLN A 344 -14.88 17.95 -11.19
C GLN A 344 -14.53 18.71 -12.46
N ALA A 345 -15.46 18.77 -13.40
CA ALA A 345 -15.23 19.40 -14.68
C ALA A 345 -16.46 20.10 -15.23
N ARG A 346 -16.21 21.16 -15.99
CA ARG A 346 -17.21 21.88 -16.76
C ARG A 346 -16.75 21.93 -18.21
N THR A 347 -17.57 21.40 -19.10
CA THR A 347 -17.28 21.39 -20.54
C THR A 347 -18.28 22.25 -21.30
N GLN A 348 -17.77 23.06 -22.24
CA GLN A 348 -18.59 23.82 -23.18
C GLN A 348 -18.39 23.28 -24.61
N VAL A 349 -19.49 22.92 -25.26
CA VAL A 349 -19.54 22.48 -26.67
C VAL A 349 -20.56 23.35 -27.41
N GLY A 350 -20.07 24.29 -28.23
CA GLY A 350 -20.95 25.30 -28.84
C GLY A 350 -21.66 26.14 -27.78
N SER A 351 -23.00 26.17 -27.82
CA SER A 351 -23.85 26.87 -26.84
C SER A 351 -24.20 26.05 -25.60
N ARG A 352 -23.83 24.76 -25.55
CA ARG A 352 -24.19 23.85 -24.45
C ARG A 352 -23.08 23.79 -23.42
N VAL A 353 -23.47 23.67 -22.16
CA VAL A 353 -22.59 23.54 -21.00
C VAL A 353 -22.91 22.23 -20.29
N PHE A 354 -21.91 21.55 -19.76
CA PHE A 354 -22.06 20.30 -19.03
C PHE A 354 -21.30 20.36 -17.72
N HIS A 355 -21.90 19.84 -16.66
CA HIS A 355 -21.22 19.55 -15.40
C HIS A 355 -20.98 18.05 -15.35
N HIS A 356 -19.74 17.66 -15.07
CA HIS A 356 -19.38 16.26 -15.03
C HIS A 356 -18.16 16.01 -14.15
N THR A 357 -17.80 14.74 -14.00
CA THR A 357 -16.50 14.36 -13.47
C THR A 357 -15.58 13.85 -14.56
N VAL A 358 -14.29 13.86 -14.26
CA VAL A 358 -13.24 13.25 -15.06
C VAL A 358 -12.47 12.32 -14.13
N VAL A 359 -12.09 11.15 -14.63
CA VAL A 359 -11.30 10.17 -13.87
C VAL A 359 -9.99 9.93 -14.60
N ALA A 360 -8.87 10.23 -13.96
CA ALA A 360 -7.56 9.80 -14.41
C ALA A 360 -7.24 8.43 -13.81
N LEU A 361 -6.99 7.45 -14.67
CA LEU A 361 -6.48 6.15 -14.28
C LEU A 361 -4.96 6.26 -14.14
N LYS A 362 -4.46 6.32 -12.89
CA LYS A 362 -3.04 6.53 -12.60
C LYS A 362 -2.14 5.48 -13.29
N ARG A 363 -2.66 4.27 -13.51
CA ARG A 363 -1.92 3.15 -14.11
C ARG A 363 -1.68 3.30 -15.61
N GLU A 364 -2.63 3.86 -16.34
CA GLU A 364 -2.63 3.84 -17.81
C GLU A 364 -2.30 5.21 -18.41
N GLN A 365 -2.16 6.24 -17.57
CA GLN A 365 -2.14 7.65 -18.00
C GLN A 365 -3.37 8.01 -18.86
N THR A 366 -4.44 7.22 -18.71
CA THR A 366 -5.69 7.36 -19.42
C THR A 366 -6.61 8.26 -18.63
N TRP A 367 -7.24 9.19 -19.33
CA TRP A 367 -8.27 10.04 -18.77
C TRP A 367 -9.62 9.66 -19.34
N LEU A 368 -10.56 9.39 -18.44
CA LEU A 368 -11.92 9.04 -18.77
C LEU A 368 -12.84 10.23 -18.49
N TYR A 369 -13.69 10.55 -19.45
CA TYR A 369 -14.68 11.61 -19.36
C TYR A 369 -15.91 11.27 -20.20
N PRO A 370 -17.08 11.85 -19.92
CA PRO A 370 -18.37 11.40 -20.46
C PRO A 370 -18.72 11.95 -21.87
N ILE A 371 -17.75 12.26 -22.74
CA ILE A 371 -18.06 12.98 -24.00
C ILE A 371 -18.82 12.12 -25.02
N ASP A 372 -18.71 10.79 -24.95
CA ASP A 372 -19.52 9.90 -25.78
C ASP A 372 -20.95 9.68 -25.25
N VAL A 373 -21.33 10.34 -24.13
CA VAL A 373 -22.72 10.28 -23.64
C VAL A 373 -23.70 10.84 -24.68
N TRP A 374 -23.28 11.69 -25.63
CA TRP A 374 -24.18 12.16 -26.68
C TRP A 374 -24.36 11.18 -27.85
N GLY A 375 -23.33 10.42 -28.23
CA GLY A 375 -23.48 9.27 -29.12
C GLY A 375 -24.41 8.22 -28.49
N TYR A 376 -24.19 7.94 -27.21
CA TYR A 376 -25.02 7.05 -26.40
C TYR A 376 -26.47 7.51 -26.22
N LEU A 377 -26.75 8.80 -26.03
CA LEU A 377 -28.12 9.29 -25.79
C LEU A 377 -28.90 9.54 -27.10
N THR A 378 -28.24 9.65 -28.25
CA THR A 378 -28.89 10.02 -29.54
C THR A 378 -28.81 8.99 -30.65
N ALA A 379 -27.96 7.95 -30.57
CA ALA A 379 -27.85 6.93 -31.61
C ALA A 379 -29.00 5.87 -31.54
N PRO A 380 -29.63 5.51 -32.68
CA PRO A 380 -30.54 4.37 -32.78
C PRO A 380 -29.84 3.03 -32.50
N LEU A 381 -30.57 2.10 -31.89
CA LEU A 381 -30.17 0.82 -31.28
C LEU A 381 -29.50 -0.25 -32.19
N HIS A 382 -28.97 0.08 -33.35
CA HIS A 382 -28.41 -0.91 -34.28
C HIS A 382 -26.95 -0.63 -34.60
N SER A 383 -26.04 -0.84 -33.62
CA SER A 383 -24.65 -1.29 -33.85
C SER A 383 -23.68 -1.15 -32.67
N GLN A 384 -24.10 -0.82 -31.43
CA GLN A 384 -23.10 -0.51 -30.39
C GLN A 384 -23.28 -1.37 -29.13
N ASN A 385 -22.62 -2.53 -29.16
CA ASN A 385 -22.20 -3.29 -27.98
C ASN A 385 -20.78 -2.82 -27.61
N SER A 386 -20.62 -1.57 -27.17
CA SER A 386 -19.29 -1.06 -26.83
C SER A 386 -18.95 -1.40 -25.38
N SER A 387 -18.31 -2.56 -25.20
CA SER A 387 -17.72 -2.98 -23.91
C SER A 387 -16.75 -1.92 -23.34
N GLN A 388 -16.41 -2.00 -22.05
CA GLN A 388 -15.36 -1.15 -21.42
C GLN A 388 -14.07 -1.05 -22.25
N THR A 389 -13.77 -2.05 -23.09
CA THR A 389 -12.64 -2.08 -24.03
C THR A 389 -12.69 -0.98 -25.09
N GLU A 390 -13.87 -0.60 -25.56
CA GLU A 390 -14.01 0.41 -26.63
C GLU A 390 -13.90 1.84 -26.07
N LEU A 391 -14.49 2.14 -24.90
CA LEU A 391 -14.30 3.43 -24.22
C LEU A 391 -12.83 3.74 -23.91
N ARG A 392 -12.01 2.70 -23.63
CA ARG A 392 -10.55 2.83 -23.44
C ARG A 392 -9.82 3.18 -24.73
N ASN A 393 -10.25 2.65 -25.87
CA ASN A 393 -9.62 2.89 -27.17
C ASN A 393 -9.96 4.26 -27.75
N TYR A 394 -11.09 4.85 -27.33
CA TYR A 394 -11.54 6.18 -27.77
C TYR A 394 -11.30 7.30 -26.75
N ALA A 395 -10.75 6.98 -25.57
CA ALA A 395 -10.37 7.98 -24.56
C ALA A 395 -9.20 8.81 -25.12
N PRO A 396 -9.44 10.06 -25.56
CA PRO A 396 -8.42 10.84 -26.23
C PRO A 396 -7.41 11.33 -25.19
N LYS A 397 -6.18 11.51 -25.66
CA LYS A 397 -5.09 11.95 -24.80
C LYS A 397 -5.33 13.40 -24.38
N LEU A 398 -5.49 13.61 -23.08
CA LEU A 398 -5.57 14.93 -22.46
C LEU A 398 -4.18 15.58 -22.47
N THR A 399 -3.96 16.52 -23.39
CA THR A 399 -2.77 17.38 -23.36
C THR A 399 -3.08 18.62 -22.54
N LEU A 400 -2.51 18.69 -21.34
CA LEU A 400 -2.63 19.85 -20.44
C LEU A 400 -1.83 21.02 -21.02
N SER A 401 -2.44 22.19 -21.19
CA SER A 401 -1.74 23.43 -21.56
C SER A 401 -1.00 24.02 -20.35
N ASP A 402 0.25 24.44 -20.54
CA ASP A 402 1.19 24.86 -19.48
C ASP A 402 0.58 25.87 -18.50
N GLY A 403 0.30 25.36 -17.29
CA GLY A 403 -0.07 26.12 -16.09
C GLY A 403 0.25 25.36 -14.80
N SER A 404 1.00 24.25 -14.88
CA SER A 404 1.41 23.47 -13.71
C SER A 404 2.58 24.15 -13.01
N GLU A 405 2.42 24.53 -11.74
CA GLU A 405 3.57 24.75 -10.87
C GLU A 405 4.19 23.38 -10.52
N ALA A 406 5.51 23.27 -10.66
CA ALA A 406 6.23 22.07 -10.28
C ALA A 406 6.29 22.01 -8.75
N GLY A 407 5.52 21.09 -8.16
CA GLY A 407 5.72 20.71 -6.76
C GLY A 407 7.09 20.06 -6.57
N SER A 408 7.71 20.28 -5.41
CA SER A 408 9.06 19.80 -5.07
C SER A 408 9.25 18.27 -5.04
N SER A 409 8.20 17.49 -5.35
CA SER A 409 8.16 16.03 -5.38
C SER A 409 7.97 15.43 -6.78
N GLY A 410 7.87 16.24 -7.83
CA GLY A 410 7.61 15.74 -9.19
C GLY A 410 6.14 15.34 -9.45
N GLU A 411 5.25 15.45 -8.47
CA GLU A 411 3.80 15.41 -8.69
C GLU A 411 3.31 16.75 -9.22
N ARG A 412 2.62 16.73 -10.38
CA ARG A 412 1.90 17.90 -10.90
C ARG A 412 0.66 18.12 -10.04
N VAL A 413 0.69 19.16 -9.20
CA VAL A 413 -0.49 19.61 -8.47
C VAL A 413 -1.34 20.44 -9.44
N ILE A 414 -2.48 19.89 -9.86
CA ILE A 414 -3.48 20.62 -10.64
C ILE A 414 -4.28 21.43 -9.62
N VAL A 415 -4.36 22.76 -9.75
CA VAL A 415 -5.14 23.63 -8.83
C VAL A 415 -6.49 23.99 -9.46
N SER A 416 -6.45 24.42 -10.72
CA SER A 416 -7.57 24.52 -11.65
C SER A 416 -6.94 24.75 -13.02
N GLN A 417 -7.38 24.02 -14.05
CA GLN A 417 -6.76 24.11 -15.37
C GLN A 417 -7.83 24.14 -16.47
N GLU A 418 -7.74 25.14 -17.35
CA GLU A 418 -8.43 25.08 -18.64
C GLU A 418 -7.64 24.12 -19.53
N VAL A 419 -8.28 23.04 -19.94
CA VAL A 419 -7.72 22.06 -20.86
C VAL A 419 -8.43 22.17 -22.19
N LYS A 420 -7.64 22.42 -23.24
CA LYS A 420 -8.11 22.36 -24.62
C LYS A 420 -7.88 20.96 -25.15
N LEU A 421 -8.99 20.24 -25.33
CA LEU A 421 -8.98 18.90 -25.87
C LEU A 421 -9.28 18.93 -27.38
N VAL A 422 -8.47 18.18 -28.14
CA VAL A 422 -8.66 17.95 -29.57
C VAL A 422 -8.87 16.45 -29.75
N LEU A 423 -10.04 16.06 -30.26
CA LEU A 423 -10.31 14.68 -30.66
C LEU A 423 -9.54 14.41 -31.95
N GLU A 424 -8.56 13.50 -31.92
CA GLU A 424 -7.73 13.22 -33.08
C GLU A 424 -8.40 12.31 -34.13
N ASP A 425 -9.55 11.67 -33.84
CA ASP A 425 -10.20 10.75 -34.79
C ASP A 425 -11.74 10.61 -34.62
N PRO A 426 -12.54 11.50 -35.23
CA PRO A 426 -13.50 11.11 -36.28
C PRO A 426 -13.59 12.18 -37.41
N PRO A 427 -14.35 12.03 -38.52
CA PRO A 427 -14.20 12.88 -39.73
C PRO A 427 -14.45 14.39 -39.53
N ASP A 428 -14.93 14.81 -38.36
CA ASP A 428 -15.07 16.20 -37.95
C ASP A 428 -14.22 16.46 -36.69
N ARG A 429 -13.16 17.26 -36.81
CA ARG A 429 -12.44 17.83 -35.67
C ARG A 429 -13.39 18.71 -34.85
N ARG A 430 -13.96 18.17 -33.77
CA ARG A 430 -14.73 18.95 -32.78
C ARG A 430 -13.83 19.31 -31.61
N GLY A 431 -13.40 20.57 -31.55
CA GLY A 431 -12.78 21.12 -30.36
C GLY A 431 -13.83 21.53 -29.33
N PHE A 432 -13.53 21.30 -28.05
CA PHE A 432 -14.34 21.81 -26.95
C PHE A 432 -13.41 22.36 -25.86
N LYS A 433 -13.99 23.20 -24.99
CA LYS A 433 -13.28 23.76 -23.84
C LYS A 433 -13.73 23.04 -22.58
N MET A 434 -12.78 22.58 -21.78
CA MET A 434 -13.05 21.95 -20.49
C MET A 434 -12.22 22.65 -19.41
N SER A 435 -12.86 23.01 -18.29
CA SER A 435 -12.15 23.35 -17.06
C SER A 435 -12.23 22.16 -16.11
N ILE A 436 -11.10 21.80 -15.49
CA ILE A 436 -11.02 20.73 -14.49
C ILE A 436 -10.50 21.28 -13.16
N GLU A 437 -11.07 20.77 -12.07
CA GLU A 437 -10.72 21.14 -10.70
C GLU A 437 -10.56 19.85 -9.87
N PRO A 438 -9.54 19.76 -8.99
CA PRO A 438 -9.42 18.66 -8.04
C PRO A 438 -10.62 18.61 -7.11
N ILE A 439 -10.95 17.41 -6.65
CA ILE A 439 -11.88 17.22 -5.56
C ILE A 439 -11.07 17.19 -4.27
N GLU A 440 -11.31 18.16 -3.39
CA GLU A 440 -10.71 18.25 -2.05
C GLU A 440 -11.27 17.21 -1.08
#